data_AF-A0A9E6B1L4-F1
#
_entry.id   AF-A0A9E6B1L4-F1
#
_cell.length_a   1.000
_cell.length_b   1.000
_cell.length_c   1.000
_cell.angle_alpha   90.00
_cell.angle_beta   90.00
_cell.angle_gamma   90.00
#
_symmetry.space_group_name_H-M   'P 1'
#
loop_
_entity.id
_entity.type
_entity.pdbx_description
1 polymer ?
#
loop_
_entity_poly.entity_id
_entity_poly.type
_entity_poly.pdbx_seq_one_letter_code
_entity_poly.pdbx_strand_id
1 'polypeptide(L)' 'MVNITLQVTTPYLTYAEYARASGLPYNTVKKMVYEGRLPTRPKKDPRDKPLINVQALVIEAAELELVRQQALIEAAQLTS' A
#
# COMPACT_ATOMS: atom_id res chain seq x y z
N MET A 1 -6.76 7.45 22.58
CA MET A 1 -6.10 7.09 21.31
C MET A 1 -6.37 5.63 21.04
N VAL A 2 -6.80 5.28 19.82
CA VAL A 2 -6.96 3.87 19.41
C VAL A 2 -5.62 3.43 18.81
N ASN A 3 -5.02 2.39 19.39
CA ASN A 3 -3.76 1.83 18.91
C ASN A 3 -4.05 0.51 18.19
N ILE A 4 -3.79 0.46 16.87
CA ILE A 4 -3.95 -0.74 16.05
C ILE A 4 -2.56 -1.33 15.82
N THR A 5 -2.36 -2.58 16.24
CA THR A 5 -1.13 -3.33 15.98
C THR A 5 -1.34 -4.24 14.78
N LEU A 6 -0.64 -3.97 13.68
CA LEU A 6 -0.66 -4.78 12.47
C LEU A 6 0.61 -5.63 12.39
N GLN A 7 0.47 -6.95 12.34
CA GLN A 7 1.61 -7.84 12.11
C GLN A 7 1.77 -8.11 10.61
N VAL A 8 2.78 -7.50 9.99
CA VAL A 8 3.14 -7.75 8.60
C VAL A 8 4.25 -8.79 8.57
N THR A 9 3.91 -10.05 8.26
CA THR A 9 4.87 -11.17 8.22
C THR A 9 5.79 -11.12 7.01
N THR A 10 5.37 -10.45 5.93
CA THR A 10 6.16 -10.34 4.70
C THR A 10 6.00 -8.94 4.11
N PRO A 11 6.87 -7.98 4.48
CA PRO A 11 6.74 -6.59 4.07
C PRO A 11 7.05 -6.36 2.59
N TYR A 12 7.72 -7.30 1.94
CA TYR A 12 8.09 -7.25 0.53
C TYR A 12 7.59 -8.47 -0.21
N LEU A 13 6.82 -8.26 -1.28
CA LEU A 13 6.33 -9.34 -2.14
C LEU A 13 6.92 -9.22 -3.54
N THR A 14 7.09 -10.36 -4.20
CA THR A 14 7.35 -10.37 -5.64
C THR A 14 6.11 -9.90 -6.41
N TYR A 15 6.29 -9.48 -7.67
CA TYR A 15 5.14 -9.13 -8.53
C TYR A 15 4.17 -10.30 -8.71
N ALA A 16 4.67 -11.53 -8.76
CA ALA A 16 3.83 -12.72 -8.90
C ALA A 16 2.97 -12.98 -7.66
N GLU A 17 3.56 -12.85 -6.46
CA GLU A 17 2.81 -13.00 -5.21
C GLU A 17 1.80 -11.86 -5.02
N TYR A 18 2.18 -10.63 -5.35
CA TYR A 18 1.27 -9.50 -5.31
C TYR A 18 0.13 -9.66 -6.31
N ALA A 19 0.42 -10.08 -7.54
CA ALA A 19 -0.60 -10.38 -8.56
C ALA A 19 -1.58 -11.45 -8.08
N ARG A 20 -1.06 -12.54 -7.49
CA ARG A 20 -1.87 -13.61 -6.90
C ARG A 20 -2.76 -13.10 -5.76
N ALA A 21 -2.21 -12.29 -4.86
CA ALA A 21 -2.93 -11.78 -3.70
C ALA A 21 -3.98 -10.71 -4.06
N SER A 22 -3.68 -9.84 -5.03
CA SER A 22 -4.56 -8.76 -5.47
C SER A 22 -5.59 -9.19 -6.53
N GLY A 23 -5.41 -10.37 -7.15
CA GLY A 23 -6.21 -10.81 -8.29
C GLY A 23 -5.90 -10.07 -9.59
N LEU A 24 -4.92 -9.16 -9.60
CA LEU A 24 -4.54 -8.41 -10.79
C LEU A 24 -3.65 -9.25 -11.72
N PRO A 25 -3.79 -9.14 -13.05
CA PRO A 25 -2.86 -9.78 -13.97
C PRO A 25 -1.41 -9.30 -13.74
N TYR A 26 -0.45 -10.20 -13.87
CA TYR A 26 0.97 -9.90 -13.66
C TYR A 26 1.45 -8.69 -14.48
N ASN A 27 1.03 -8.59 -15.75
CA ASN A 27 1.39 -7.48 -16.62
C ASN A 27 0.81 -6.14 -16.14
N THR A 28 -0.38 -6.16 -15.52
CA THR A 28 -0.98 -4.98 -14.91
C THR A 28 -0.17 -4.52 -13.71
N VAL A 29 0.22 -5.45 -12.82
CA VAL A 29 1.08 -5.14 -11.67
C VAL A 29 2.41 -4.55 -12.12
N LYS A 30 3.06 -5.18 -13.11
CA LYS A 30 4.31 -4.67 -13.71
C LYS A 30 4.14 -3.25 -14.27
N LYS A 31 3.03 -2.99 -14.98
CA LYS A 31 2.71 -1.66 -15.53
C LYS A 31 2.50 -0.64 -14.41
N MET A 32 1.76 -0.98 -13.36
CA MET A 32 1.54 -0.09 -12.21
C MET A 32 2.84 0.29 -11.51
N VAL A 33 3.79 -0.64 -11.38
CA VAL A 33 5.11 -0.31 -10.84
C VAL A 33 5.86 0.63 -11.77
N TYR A 34 5.85 0.38 -13.08
CA TYR A 34 6.50 1.27 -14.05
C TYR A 34 5.91 2.68 -14.04
N GLU A 35 4.60 2.79 -13.83
CA GLU A 35 3.87 4.06 -13.65
C GLU A 35 4.12 4.72 -12.28
N GLY A 36 4.87 4.10 -11.37
CA GLY A 36 5.15 4.62 -10.03
C GLY A 36 3.97 4.50 -9.04
N ARG A 37 2.94 3.73 -9.39
CA ARG A 37 1.71 3.57 -8.57
C ARG A 37 1.84 2.54 -7.46
N LEU A 38 2.91 1.75 -7.46
CA LEU A 38 3.20 0.77 -6.42
C LEU A 38 4.58 1.04 -5.84
N PRO A 39 4.72 1.20 -4.51
CA PRO A 39 6.01 1.42 -3.88
C PRO A 39 6.86 0.15 -4.01
N THR A 40 8.09 0.31 -4.48
CA THR A 40 9.04 -0.81 -4.63
C THR A 40 10.32 -0.60 -3.86
N ARG A 41 10.94 -1.70 -3.46
CA ARG A 41 12.30 -1.68 -2.92
C ARG A 41 13.27 -1.18 -4.01
N PRO A 42 14.15 -0.20 -3.72
CA PRO A 42 15.16 0.22 -4.68
C PRO A 42 16.06 -0.96 -5.05
N LYS A 43 16.30 -1.13 -6.35
CA LYS A 43 17.21 -2.16 -6.87
C LYS A 43 18.64 -1.73 -6.60
N LYS A 44 19.47 -2.66 -6.11
CA LYS A 44 20.92 -2.44 -6.02
C LYS A 44 21.59 -2.88 -7.32
N ASP A 45 21.09 -3.98 -7.89
CA ASP A 45 21.56 -4.53 -9.15
C ASP A 45 20.45 -4.60 -10.19
N PRO A 46 20.75 -4.41 -11.50
CA PRO A 46 19.78 -4.58 -12.57
C PRO A 46 19.13 -5.98 -12.60
N ARG A 47 19.82 -6.99 -12.06
CA ARG A 47 19.38 -8.38 -11.98
C ARG A 47 18.52 -8.70 -10.76
N ASP A 48 18.40 -7.76 -9.81
CA ASP A 48 17.58 -7.97 -8.62
C ASP A 48 16.13 -8.25 -9.00
N LYS A 49 15.55 -9.24 -8.32
CA LYS A 49 14.12 -9.50 -8.41
C LYS A 49 13.37 -8.28 -7.89
N PRO A 50 12.41 -7.74 -8.65
CA PRO A 50 11.67 -6.59 -8.20
C PRO A 50 10.73 -6.98 -7.05
N LEU A 51 10.71 -6.15 -6.02
CA LEU A 51 9.93 -6.37 -4.80
C LEU A 51 9.03 -5.16 -4.54
N ILE A 52 7.74 -5.41 -4.31
CA ILE A 52 6.74 -4.43 -3.92
C ILE A 52 6.74 -4.32 -2.40
N ASN A 53 6.80 -3.10 -1.88
CA ASN A 53 6.72 -2.81 -0.46
C ASN A 53 5.25 -2.74 -0.03
N VAL A 54 4.71 -3.85 0.45
CA VAL A 54 3.30 -3.94 0.83
C VAL A 54 3.02 -3.20 2.14
N GLN A 55 4.02 -3.10 3.02
CA GLN A 55 3.89 -2.35 4.26
C GLN A 55 3.58 -0.87 4.00
N ALA A 56 4.22 -0.27 3.00
CA ALA A 56 3.94 1.12 2.61
C ALA A 56 2.48 1.31 2.16
N LEU A 57 1.92 0.36 1.41
CA LEU A 57 0.52 0.40 0.97
C LEU A 57 -0.46 0.30 2.16
N VAL A 58 -0.14 -0.54 3.15
CA VAL A 58 -0.97 -0.69 4.35
C VAL A 58 -0.96 0.58 5.19
N ILE A 59 0.20 1.22 5.33
CA ILE A 59 0.33 2.50 6.05
C ILE A 59 -0.45 3.59 5.31
N GLU A 60 -0.27 3.71 4.00
CA GLU A 60 -1.01 4.67 3.16
C GLU A 60 -2.52 4.49 3.31
N ALA A 61 -3.01 3.24 3.23
CA ALA A 61 -4.43 2.95 3.39
C ALA A 61 -4.95 3.33 4.79
N ALA A 62 -4.17 3.08 5.84
CA ALA A 62 -4.52 3.47 7.19
C ALA A 62 -4.55 4.99 7.37
N GLU A 63 -3.57 5.72 6.82
CA GLU A 63 -3.53 7.18 6.88
C GLU A 63 -4.70 7.82 6.15
N LEU A 64 -5.04 7.33 4.95
CA LEU A 64 -6.19 7.81 4.19
C LEU A 64 -7.51 7.65 4.95
N GLU A 65 -7.68 6.53 5.66
CA GLU A 65 -8.87 6.28 6.46
C GLU A 65 -8.94 7.21 7.69
N LEU A 66 -7.79 7.53 8.31
CA LEU A 66 -7.73 8.50 9.42
C LEU A 66 -8.14 9.90 8.95
N VAL A 67 -7.63 10.36 7.80
CA VAL A 67 -7.99 11.65 7.22
C VAL A 67 -9.48 11.71 6.91
N ARG A 68 -10.05 10.62 6.37
CA ARG A 68 -11.48 10.51 6.10
C ARG A 68 -12.32 10.64 7.37
N GLN A 69 -11.94 9.96 8.44
CA GLN A 69 -12.67 10.02 9.71
C GLN A 69 -12.61 11.43 10.33
N GLN A 70 -11.46 12.09 10.26
CA GLN A 70 -11.30 13.45 10.75
C GLN A 70 -12.23 14.43 10.02
N ALA A 71 -12.31 14.35 8.69
CA ALA A 71 -13.20 15.18 7.89
C ALA A 71 -14.69 14.99 8.25
N LEU A 72 -15.10 13.75 8.55
CA LEU A 72 -16.48 13.45 8.99
C LEU A 72 -16.78 14.04 10.37
N ILE A 73 -15.81 13.99 11.30
CA ILE A 73 -15.95 14.58 12.63
C ILE A 73 -16.09 16.10 12.53
N GLU A 74 -15.26 16.76 11.73
CA GLU A 74 -15.32 18.22 11.52
C GLU A 74 -16.64 18.65 10.88
N ALA A 75 -17.13 17.92 9.88
CA ALA A 75 -18.42 18.20 9.25
C ALA A 75 -19.60 18.06 10.25
N ALA A 76 -19.54 17.07 11.14
CA ALA A 76 -20.55 16.90 12.19
C ALA A 76 -20.52 18.05 13.22
N GLN A 77 -19.33 18.58 13.54
CA GLN A 77 -19.18 19.69 14.47
C GLN A 77 -19.71 21.03 13.92
N LEU A 78 -19.62 21.26 12.60
CA LEU A 78 -20.13 22.49 11.96
C LEU A 78 -21.65 22.54 11.80
N THR A 79 -22.34 21.40 11.97
CA THR A 79 -23.81 21.30 11.88
C THR A 79 -24.48 21.40 13.26
N SER A 80 -23.68 21.46 14.34
CA SER A 80 -24.11 21.55 15.74
C SER A 80 -23.96 22.96 16.29
#